data_AF-A0A7S0LYF3-F1
#
_entry.id   AF-A0A7S0LYF3-F1
#
_cell.length_a   1.000
_cell.length_b   1.000
_cell.length_c   1.000
_cell.angle_alpha   90.00
_cell.angle_beta   90.00
_cell.angle_gamma   90.00
#
_symmetry.space_group_name_H-M   'P 1'
#
loop_
_entity.id
_entity.type
_entity.pdbx_description
1 polymer ?
#
loop_
_entity_poly.entity_id
_entity_poly.type
_entity_poly.pdbx_seq_one_letter_code
_entity_poly.pdbx_strand_id
1 'polypeptide(L)'
;LALVCRIAAQAGACWQAWEACFFIMACLAGELVTSEAAAERRAVLEHVTVLFTQCIFPGAYPGEPNNHPLVKAAALSVVEKYAKCLQMSPPLCQPALICVMPSLFDERLADPAARAFERVCARAEDHIQEASLLEGIVGQVTSGLAALPPRCVDPVVSSVGRLIGRLPDPDAQLALLRTLLAPPLRRLDELSRAPAGGFVPAKTLVEAVTCIQYVTAAIRFLEAPSSPAGPAEGGGGGAGAS
;
A
#
# COMPACT_ATOMS: atom_id res chain seq x y z
N LEU A 1 -9.81 4.25 21.73
CA LEU A 1 -8.72 5.08 21.15
C LEU A 1 -8.13 6.09 22.13
N ALA A 2 -8.92 7.01 22.70
CA ALA A 2 -8.43 8.05 23.62
C ALA A 2 -7.72 7.52 24.89
N LEU A 3 -8.06 6.33 25.36
CA LEU A 3 -7.34 5.66 26.45
C LEU A 3 -5.95 5.20 25.99
N VAL A 4 -5.86 4.60 24.81
CA VAL A 4 -4.60 4.11 24.21
C VAL A 4 -3.64 5.28 23.94
N CYS A 5 -4.13 6.38 23.36
CA CYS A 5 -3.32 7.59 23.15
C CYS A 5 -2.84 8.21 24.48
N ARG A 6 -3.66 8.15 25.54
CA ARG A 6 -3.26 8.59 26.89
C ARG A 6 -2.23 7.66 27.52
N ILE A 7 -2.37 6.34 27.37
CA ILE A 7 -1.38 5.37 27.84
C ILE A 7 -0.05 5.59 27.12
N ALA A 8 -0.05 5.78 25.80
CA ALA A 8 1.16 6.10 25.03
C ALA A 8 1.82 7.43 25.48
N ALA A 9 1.02 8.43 25.84
CA ALA A 9 1.51 9.71 26.37
C ALA A 9 2.00 9.62 27.83
N GLN A 10 1.45 8.70 28.64
CA GLN A 10 1.75 8.57 30.06
C GLN A 10 2.84 7.53 30.37
N ALA A 11 3.06 6.52 29.53
CA ALA A 11 3.95 5.39 29.79
C ALA A 11 5.45 5.72 29.79
N GLY A 12 5.82 7.00 29.67
CA GLY A 12 7.20 7.39 29.41
C GLY A 12 7.66 6.89 28.04
N ALA A 13 8.83 7.35 27.61
CA ALA A 13 9.38 7.12 26.28
C ALA A 13 9.78 5.65 25.96
N CYS A 14 9.12 4.64 26.54
CA CYS A 14 9.44 3.24 26.27
C CYS A 14 8.69 2.74 25.02
N TRP A 15 9.44 2.12 24.12
CA TRP A 15 8.92 1.64 22.84
C TRP A 15 7.89 0.51 23.03
N GLN A 16 7.96 -0.24 24.12
CA GLN A 16 7.04 -1.35 24.42
C GLN A 16 5.60 -0.86 24.60
N ALA A 17 5.41 0.28 25.26
CA ALA A 17 4.07 0.84 25.45
C ALA A 17 3.47 1.29 24.11
N TRP A 18 4.29 1.88 23.23
CA TRP A 18 3.88 2.28 21.89
C TRP A 18 3.55 1.09 21.00
N GLU A 19 4.38 0.05 21.03
CA GLU A 19 4.14 -1.20 20.32
C GLU A 19 2.82 -1.84 20.78
N ALA A 20 2.62 -2.01 22.09
CA ALA A 20 1.40 -2.59 22.65
C ALA A 20 0.15 -1.77 22.29
N CYS A 21 0.26 -0.44 22.31
CA CYS A 21 -0.81 0.46 21.91
C CYS A 21 -1.20 0.24 20.44
N PHE A 22 -0.23 0.21 19.53
CA PHE A 22 -0.51 -0.04 18.10
C PHE A 22 -1.01 -1.45 17.85
N PHE A 23 -0.49 -2.45 18.56
CA PHE A 23 -0.98 -3.83 18.47
C PHE A 23 -2.47 -3.92 18.84
N ILE A 24 -2.86 -3.37 20.00
CA ILE A 24 -4.26 -3.33 20.43
C ILE A 24 -5.12 -2.60 19.40
N MET A 25 -4.63 -1.47 18.87
CA MET A 25 -5.36 -0.72 17.85
C MET A 25 -5.59 -1.52 16.57
N ALA A 26 -4.59 -2.27 16.11
CA ALA A 26 -4.69 -3.13 14.93
C ALA A 26 -5.68 -4.27 15.15
N CYS A 27 -5.74 -4.86 16.36
CA CYS A 27 -6.72 -5.89 16.72
C CYS A 27 -8.16 -5.37 16.66
N LEU A 28 -8.41 -4.16 17.15
CA LEU A 28 -9.76 -3.56 17.20
C LEU A 28 -10.29 -3.10 15.83
N ALA A 29 -9.43 -2.97 14.83
CA ALA A 29 -9.80 -2.47 13.51
C ALA A 29 -10.91 -3.31 12.83
N GLY A 30 -10.88 -4.63 13.04
CA GLY A 30 -11.87 -5.54 12.45
C GLY A 30 -13.30 -5.27 12.89
N GLU A 31 -13.50 -4.86 14.14
CA GLU A 31 -14.82 -4.60 14.75
C GLU A 31 -15.34 -3.19 14.42
N LEU A 32 -14.42 -2.21 14.39
CA LEU A 32 -14.78 -0.80 14.23
C LEU A 32 -15.08 -0.40 12.77
N VAL A 33 -14.47 -1.10 11.81
CA VAL A 33 -14.63 -0.82 10.37
C VAL A 33 -15.90 -1.46 9.80
N THR A 34 -16.56 -2.36 10.56
CA THR A 34 -17.78 -3.07 10.15
C THR A 34 -19.07 -2.49 10.70
N SER A 35 -19.03 -1.44 11.54
CA SER A 35 -20.27 -0.84 12.08
C SER A 35 -21.15 -0.25 10.95
N GLU A 36 -22.44 -0.59 10.98
CA GLU A 36 -23.44 -0.08 10.03
C GLU A 36 -23.99 1.30 10.44
N ALA A 37 -23.81 1.69 11.71
CA ALA A 37 -24.32 2.94 12.24
C ALA A 37 -23.49 4.15 11.77
N ALA A 38 -24.14 5.11 11.09
CA ALA A 38 -23.46 6.25 10.48
C ALA A 38 -22.72 7.15 11.49
N ALA A 39 -23.28 7.34 12.69
CA ALA A 39 -22.66 8.16 13.74
C ALA A 39 -21.40 7.50 14.32
N GLU A 40 -21.44 6.17 14.55
CA GLU A 40 -20.29 5.41 15.04
C GLU A 40 -19.16 5.38 14.01
N ARG A 41 -19.49 5.17 12.72
CA ARG A 41 -18.50 5.24 11.63
C ARG A 41 -17.79 6.59 11.58
N ARG A 42 -18.52 7.70 11.74
CA ARG A 42 -17.92 9.04 11.76
C ARG A 42 -16.99 9.22 12.95
N ALA A 43 -17.42 8.81 14.14
CA ALA A 43 -16.59 8.85 15.34
C ALA A 43 -15.32 7.99 15.19
N VAL A 44 -15.42 6.79 14.64
CA VAL A 44 -14.26 5.92 14.36
C VAL A 44 -13.31 6.60 13.37
N LEU A 45 -13.84 7.18 12.28
CA LEU A 45 -13.01 7.84 11.27
C LEU A 45 -12.24 9.05 11.82
N GLU A 46 -12.86 9.87 12.66
CA GLU A 46 -12.19 10.99 13.34
C GLU A 46 -11.03 10.50 14.20
N HIS A 47 -11.26 9.46 15.00
CA HIS A 47 -10.24 8.86 15.85
C HIS A 47 -9.09 8.21 15.06
N VAL A 48 -9.40 7.53 13.95
CA VAL A 48 -8.39 6.97 13.04
C VAL A 48 -7.58 8.08 12.37
N THR A 49 -8.24 9.17 11.97
CA THR A 49 -7.56 10.34 11.38
C THR A 49 -6.56 10.93 12.36
N VAL A 50 -6.93 11.10 13.62
CA VAL A 50 -6.02 11.56 14.69
C VAL A 50 -4.87 10.58 14.89
N LEU A 51 -5.17 9.27 14.99
CA LEU A 51 -4.14 8.23 15.13
C LEU A 51 -3.10 8.29 14.00
N PHE A 52 -3.56 8.42 12.76
CA PHE A 52 -2.70 8.50 11.59
C PHE A 52 -1.86 9.76 11.59
N THR A 53 -2.51 10.92 11.69
CA THR A 53 -1.84 12.23 11.53
C THR A 53 -0.96 12.62 12.71
N GLN A 54 -1.32 12.24 13.94
CA GLN A 54 -0.61 12.67 15.14
C GLN A 54 0.31 11.60 15.72
N CYS A 55 0.02 10.31 15.48
CA CYS A 55 0.83 9.23 16.06
C CYS A 55 1.66 8.51 15.01
N ILE A 56 1.10 8.15 13.85
CA ILE A 56 1.78 7.26 12.90
C ILE A 56 2.65 8.03 11.89
N PHE A 57 2.07 8.95 11.14
CA PHE A 57 2.75 9.66 10.04
C PHE A 57 3.94 10.53 10.47
N PRO A 58 3.98 11.13 11.67
CA PRO A 58 5.18 11.85 12.11
C PRO A 58 6.43 10.96 12.18
N GLY A 59 6.27 9.63 12.30
CA GLY A 59 7.37 8.67 12.25
C GLY A 59 8.42 8.80 13.37
N ALA A 60 8.14 9.63 14.38
CA ALA A 60 8.97 9.89 15.53
C ALA A 60 8.41 9.16 16.76
N TYR A 61 8.75 7.88 16.89
CA TYR A 61 8.34 7.07 18.05
C TYR A 61 9.40 7.11 19.15
N PRO A 62 9.02 7.06 20.43
CA PRO A 62 9.99 6.99 21.53
C PRO A 62 10.77 5.66 21.57
N GLY A 63 12.07 5.73 21.91
CA GLY A 63 13.01 4.60 22.02
C GLY A 63 14.28 4.83 21.19
N GLU A 64 15.45 4.39 21.66
CA GLU A 64 16.73 4.81 21.03
C GLU A 64 17.16 4.04 19.77
N PRO A 65 17.79 4.74 18.80
CA PRO A 65 17.77 6.19 18.59
C PRO A 65 16.68 6.52 17.56
N ASN A 66 15.44 6.63 18.05
CA ASN A 66 14.21 7.11 17.41
C ASN A 66 13.31 6.16 16.63
N ASN A 67 13.48 4.83 16.60
CA ASN A 67 12.60 4.01 15.77
C ASN A 67 12.74 2.48 15.98
N HIS A 68 12.24 1.96 17.10
CA HIS A 68 12.28 0.51 17.33
C HIS A 68 11.49 -0.25 16.24
N PRO A 69 12.06 -1.29 15.58
CA PRO A 69 11.41 -1.98 14.46
C PRO A 69 10.04 -2.56 14.81
N LEU A 70 9.86 -3.05 16.04
CA LEU A 70 8.56 -3.58 16.48
C LEU A 70 7.47 -2.51 16.52
N VAL A 71 7.81 -1.28 16.94
CA VAL A 71 6.85 -0.17 16.95
C VAL A 71 6.45 0.19 15.51
N LYS A 72 7.42 0.25 14.59
CA LYS A 72 7.14 0.46 13.16
C LYS A 72 6.28 -0.65 12.58
N ALA A 73 6.61 -1.91 12.85
CA ALA A 73 5.83 -3.05 12.37
C ALA A 73 4.39 -3.00 12.89
N ALA A 74 4.20 -2.66 14.16
CA ALA A 74 2.87 -2.48 14.74
C ALA A 74 2.14 -1.29 14.10
N ALA A 75 2.80 -0.15 13.87
CA ALA A 75 2.21 1.00 13.18
C ALA A 75 1.79 0.66 11.73
N LEU A 76 2.64 -0.06 10.98
CA LEU A 76 2.32 -0.56 9.64
C LEU A 76 1.12 -1.51 9.67
N SER A 77 1.02 -2.36 10.70
CA SER A 77 -0.16 -3.21 10.91
C SER A 77 -1.43 -2.37 11.13
N VAL A 78 -1.36 -1.29 11.91
CA VAL A 78 -2.50 -0.37 12.05
C VAL A 78 -2.89 0.23 10.69
N VAL A 79 -1.92 0.71 9.89
CA VAL A 79 -2.19 1.23 8.54
C VAL A 79 -2.85 0.17 7.65
N GLU A 80 -2.33 -1.06 7.66
CA GLU A 80 -2.90 -2.20 6.92
C GLU A 80 -4.36 -2.44 7.31
N LYS A 81 -4.66 -2.51 8.61
CA LYS A 81 -5.99 -2.88 9.12
C LYS A 81 -7.03 -1.77 8.97
N TYR A 82 -6.61 -0.51 9.07
CA TYR A 82 -7.49 0.65 8.88
C TYR A 82 -7.48 1.19 7.45
N ALA A 83 -6.86 0.51 6.47
CA ALA A 83 -6.80 0.99 5.09
C ALA A 83 -8.19 1.27 4.47
N LYS A 84 -9.24 0.56 4.88
CA LYS A 84 -10.63 0.85 4.45
C LYS A 84 -11.08 2.26 4.83
N CYS A 85 -10.61 2.81 5.95
CA CYS A 85 -10.92 4.18 6.37
C CYS A 85 -10.30 5.23 5.44
N LEU A 86 -9.24 4.89 4.69
CA LEU A 86 -8.62 5.81 3.72
C LEU A 86 -9.56 6.12 2.56
N GLN A 87 -10.36 5.15 2.12
CA GLN A 87 -11.38 5.37 1.09
C GLN A 87 -12.45 6.38 1.54
N MET A 88 -12.70 6.48 2.84
CA MET A 88 -13.64 7.43 3.43
C MET A 88 -12.99 8.78 3.79
N SER A 89 -11.66 8.87 3.72
CA SER A 89 -10.89 10.08 4.00
C SER A 89 -9.71 10.21 3.02
N PRO A 90 -9.98 10.61 1.77
CA PRO A 90 -8.98 10.73 0.70
C PRO A 90 -7.71 11.54 1.07
N PRO A 91 -7.78 12.61 1.89
CA PRO A 91 -6.57 13.35 2.30
C PRO A 91 -5.52 12.51 3.03
N LEU A 92 -5.88 11.35 3.56
CA LEU A 92 -4.97 10.45 4.27
C LEU A 92 -4.24 9.47 3.34
N CYS A 93 -4.68 9.31 2.10
CA CYS A 93 -4.14 8.33 1.15
C CYS A 93 -2.66 8.57 0.83
N GLN A 94 -2.30 9.79 0.42
CA GLN A 94 -0.92 10.14 0.08
C GLN A 94 0.01 10.08 1.31
N PRO A 95 -0.32 10.68 2.46
CA PRO A 95 0.48 10.53 3.67
C PRO A 95 0.68 9.08 4.11
N ALA A 96 -0.34 8.22 3.96
CA ALA A 96 -0.22 6.80 4.26
C ALA A 96 0.80 6.10 3.35
N LEU A 97 0.80 6.38 2.05
CA LEU A 97 1.81 5.83 1.14
C LEU A 97 3.21 6.31 1.50
N ILE A 98 3.39 7.62 1.71
CA ILE A 98 4.68 8.21 2.08
C ILE A 98 5.20 7.60 3.38
N CYS A 99 4.32 7.31 4.34
CA CYS A 99 4.68 6.68 5.61
C CYS A 99 5.15 5.22 5.44
N VAL A 100 4.46 4.44 4.59
CA VAL A 100 4.74 3.01 4.43
C VAL A 100 5.98 2.75 3.56
N MET A 101 6.19 3.53 2.50
CA MET A 101 7.21 3.26 1.47
C MET A 101 8.64 3.05 2.01
N PRO A 102 9.18 3.88 2.92
CA PRO A 102 10.55 3.70 3.40
C PRO A 102 10.78 2.35 4.09
N SER A 103 9.73 1.77 4.67
CA SER A 103 9.80 0.49 5.38
C SER A 103 9.80 -0.72 4.44
N LEU A 104 9.47 -0.54 3.15
CA LEU A 104 9.54 -1.61 2.15
C LEU A 104 10.97 -2.14 1.98
N PHE A 105 11.95 -1.27 2.13
CA PHE A 105 13.37 -1.56 1.88
C PHE A 105 14.17 -1.86 3.17
N ASP A 106 13.52 -1.90 4.35
CA ASP A 106 14.11 -2.46 5.58
C ASP A 106 13.74 -3.94 5.67
N GLU A 107 14.72 -4.83 5.62
CA GLU A 107 14.51 -6.29 5.63
C GLU A 107 13.64 -6.76 6.82
N ARG A 108 13.71 -6.07 7.96
CA ARG A 108 12.93 -6.42 9.16
C ARG A 108 11.47 -5.98 9.08
N LEU A 109 11.15 -5.07 8.16
CA LEU A 109 9.84 -4.43 8.02
C LEU A 109 9.20 -4.68 6.65
N ALA A 110 9.93 -5.25 5.70
CA ALA A 110 9.48 -5.42 4.33
C ALA A 110 8.15 -6.18 4.21
N ASP A 111 7.92 -7.22 5.02
CA ASP A 111 6.66 -7.97 5.01
C ASP A 111 5.46 -7.15 5.50
N PRO A 112 5.46 -6.57 6.72
CA PRO A 112 4.36 -5.72 7.16
C PRO A 112 4.21 -4.47 6.27
N ALA A 113 5.31 -3.92 5.76
CA ALA A 113 5.26 -2.78 4.84
C ALA A 113 4.62 -3.15 3.50
N ALA A 114 4.97 -4.29 2.89
CA ALA A 114 4.39 -4.71 1.63
C ALA A 114 2.88 -4.95 1.74
N ARG A 115 2.42 -5.58 2.83
CA ARG A 115 0.97 -5.75 3.10
C ARG A 115 0.26 -4.42 3.32
N ALA A 116 0.85 -3.53 4.12
CA ALA A 116 0.28 -2.20 4.33
C ALA A 116 0.21 -1.42 3.01
N PHE A 117 1.28 -1.43 2.23
CA PHE A 117 1.38 -0.75 0.93
C PHE A 117 0.32 -1.26 -0.03
N GLU A 118 0.17 -2.58 -0.17
CA GLU A 118 -0.87 -3.19 -1.00
C GLU A 118 -2.27 -2.74 -0.60
N ARG A 119 -2.57 -2.74 0.71
CA ARG A 119 -3.88 -2.31 1.21
C ARG A 119 -4.13 -0.83 0.99
N VAL A 120 -3.13 0.02 1.17
CA VAL A 120 -3.24 1.46 0.91
C VAL A 120 -3.45 1.72 -0.58
N CYS A 121 -2.62 1.17 -1.45
CA CYS A 121 -2.76 1.31 -2.91
C CYS A 121 -4.14 0.85 -3.39
N ALA A 122 -4.63 -0.30 -2.93
CA ALA A 122 -5.95 -0.80 -3.31
C ALA A 122 -7.12 0.07 -2.82
N ARG A 123 -6.93 0.93 -1.82
CA ARG A 123 -7.97 1.83 -1.29
C ARG A 123 -7.82 3.26 -1.77
N ALA A 124 -6.61 3.63 -2.18
CA ALA A 124 -6.25 4.95 -2.65
C ALA A 124 -6.26 5.06 -4.18
N GLU A 125 -6.47 3.96 -4.91
CA GLU A 125 -6.33 3.91 -6.38
C GLU A 125 -7.23 4.94 -7.10
N ASP A 126 -8.44 5.20 -6.60
CA ASP A 126 -9.35 6.18 -7.20
C ASP A 126 -9.07 7.63 -6.73
N HIS A 127 -8.26 7.80 -5.68
CA HIS A 127 -7.98 9.09 -5.04
C HIS A 127 -6.59 9.64 -5.39
N ILE A 128 -5.66 8.77 -5.78
CA ILE A 128 -4.29 9.15 -6.15
C ILE A 128 -4.18 9.15 -7.67
N GLN A 129 -4.29 10.33 -8.25
CA GLN A 129 -4.20 10.55 -9.70
C GLN A 129 -3.11 11.57 -10.08
N GLU A 130 -2.33 12.03 -9.10
CA GLU A 130 -1.21 12.94 -9.34
C GLU A 130 -0.02 12.19 -9.94
N ALA A 131 0.28 12.45 -11.22
CA ALA A 131 1.37 11.80 -11.93
C ALA A 131 2.73 12.01 -11.23
N SER A 132 3.01 13.20 -10.73
CA SER A 132 4.26 13.52 -10.02
C SER A 132 4.47 12.69 -8.75
N LEU A 133 3.39 12.39 -8.01
CA LEU A 133 3.46 11.50 -6.86
C LEU A 133 3.77 10.07 -7.31
N LEU A 134 3.11 9.58 -8.37
CA LEU A 134 3.37 8.24 -8.90
C LEU A 134 4.77 8.11 -9.51
N GLU A 135 5.31 9.15 -10.13
CA GLU A 135 6.71 9.22 -10.58
C GLU A 135 7.66 9.00 -9.40
N GLY A 136 7.41 9.67 -8.27
CA GLY A 136 8.19 9.48 -7.04
C GLY A 136 8.11 8.06 -6.49
N ILE A 137 6.92 7.46 -6.48
CA ILE A 137 6.70 6.07 -6.03
C ILE A 137 7.42 5.09 -6.96
N VAL A 138 7.23 5.21 -8.27
CA VAL A 138 7.89 4.36 -9.27
C VAL A 138 9.41 4.49 -9.17
N GLY A 139 9.94 5.70 -9.01
CA GLY A 139 11.36 5.94 -8.82
C GLY A 139 11.92 5.27 -7.57
N GLN A 140 11.20 5.32 -6.44
CA GLN A 140 11.64 4.66 -5.21
C GLN A 140 11.58 3.13 -5.33
N VAL A 141 10.49 2.57 -5.87
CA VAL A 141 10.34 1.12 -6.04
C VAL A 141 11.38 0.57 -7.02
N THR A 142 11.63 1.25 -8.14
CA THR A 142 12.63 0.80 -9.13
C THR A 142 14.06 0.90 -8.59
N SER A 143 14.40 1.95 -7.83
CA SER A 143 15.73 2.11 -7.23
C SER A 143 15.98 1.14 -6.06
N GLY A 144 14.95 0.84 -5.26
CA GLY A 144 15.02 -0.11 -4.15
C GLY A 144 14.69 -1.55 -4.50
N LEU A 145 14.42 -1.86 -5.77
CA LEU A 145 13.91 -3.16 -6.21
C LEU A 145 14.80 -4.34 -5.80
N ALA A 146 16.11 -4.17 -5.90
CA ALA A 146 17.09 -5.18 -5.53
C ALA A 146 17.17 -5.44 -4.01
N ALA A 147 16.70 -4.49 -3.19
CA ALA A 147 16.65 -4.61 -1.74
C ALA A 147 15.34 -5.25 -1.23
N LEU A 148 14.32 -5.38 -2.09
CA LEU A 148 13.07 -6.02 -1.71
C LEU A 148 13.27 -7.54 -1.55
N PRO A 149 12.77 -8.13 -0.44
CA PRO A 149 12.69 -9.58 -0.35
C PRO A 149 11.84 -10.14 -1.50
N PRO A 150 12.22 -11.27 -2.12
CA PRO A 150 11.51 -11.83 -3.28
C PRO A 150 10.00 -12.02 -3.08
N ARG A 151 9.57 -12.32 -1.84
CA ARG A 151 8.16 -12.48 -1.46
C ARG A 151 7.37 -11.16 -1.46
N CYS A 152 8.02 -10.01 -1.32
CA CYS A 152 7.40 -8.69 -1.30
C CYS A 152 7.33 -8.05 -2.69
N VAL A 153 8.06 -8.59 -3.66
CA VAL A 153 8.17 -8.06 -5.01
C VAL A 153 6.82 -7.97 -5.71
N ASP A 154 6.12 -9.11 -5.86
CA ASP A 154 4.85 -9.18 -6.57
C ASP A 154 3.80 -8.23 -5.96
N PRO A 155 3.54 -8.24 -4.63
CA PRO A 155 2.54 -7.34 -4.06
C PRO A 155 2.90 -5.86 -4.22
N VAL A 156 4.18 -5.49 -4.09
CA VAL A 156 4.60 -4.08 -4.26
C VAL A 156 4.44 -3.63 -5.71
N VAL A 157 5.00 -4.38 -6.67
CA VAL A 157 4.98 -4.00 -8.09
C VAL A 157 3.57 -4.01 -8.65
N SER A 158 2.77 -5.00 -8.26
CA SER A 158 1.34 -5.06 -8.57
C SER A 158 0.59 -3.83 -8.06
N SER A 159 0.91 -3.39 -6.84
CA SER A 159 0.24 -2.24 -6.22
C SER A 159 0.59 -0.93 -6.91
N VAL A 160 1.84 -0.79 -7.38
CA VAL A 160 2.25 0.35 -8.22
C VAL A 160 1.55 0.28 -9.59
N GLY A 161 1.52 -0.89 -10.22
CA GLY A 161 0.82 -1.09 -11.50
C GLY A 161 -0.67 -0.73 -11.41
N ARG A 162 -1.33 -1.07 -10.30
CA ARG A 162 -2.71 -0.66 -10.00
C ARG A 162 -2.86 0.85 -9.98
N LEU A 163 -2.00 1.58 -9.26
CA LEU A 163 -2.05 3.04 -9.19
C LEU A 163 -1.83 3.67 -10.57
N ILE A 164 -0.87 3.16 -11.34
CA ILE A 164 -0.61 3.64 -12.70
C ILE A 164 -1.85 3.43 -13.58
N GLY A 165 -2.47 2.25 -13.54
CA GLY A 165 -3.68 1.94 -14.33
C GLY A 165 -4.89 2.82 -14.03
N ARG A 166 -4.88 3.61 -12.94
CA ARG A 166 -5.93 4.58 -12.61
C ARG A 166 -5.64 6.01 -13.04
N LEU A 167 -4.47 6.30 -13.61
CA LEU A 167 -4.22 7.63 -14.15
C LEU A 167 -5.17 7.94 -15.30
N PRO A 168 -5.67 9.18 -15.41
CA PRO A 168 -6.56 9.54 -16.52
C PRO A 168 -5.83 9.68 -17.86
N ASP A 169 -4.53 9.97 -17.85
CA ASP A 169 -3.71 10.21 -19.04
C ASP A 169 -2.96 8.93 -19.47
N PRO A 170 -3.30 8.32 -20.62
CA PRO A 170 -2.63 7.12 -21.14
C PRO A 170 -1.13 7.32 -21.45
N ASP A 171 -0.72 8.53 -21.81
CA ASP A 171 0.70 8.79 -22.11
C ASP A 171 1.52 8.80 -20.82
N ALA A 172 0.99 9.41 -19.75
CA ALA A 172 1.57 9.33 -18.41
C ALA A 172 1.60 7.88 -17.89
N GLN A 173 0.53 7.10 -18.11
CA GLN A 173 0.52 5.67 -17.76
C GLN A 173 1.68 4.93 -18.44
N LEU A 174 1.81 5.09 -19.74
CA LEU A 174 2.82 4.42 -20.54
C LEU A 174 4.25 4.85 -20.13
N ALA A 175 4.46 6.12 -19.84
CA ALA A 175 5.75 6.64 -19.37
C ALA A 175 6.16 6.02 -18.01
N LEU A 176 5.23 5.94 -17.05
CA LEU A 176 5.48 5.34 -15.75
C LEU A 176 5.69 3.83 -15.83
N LEU A 177 4.89 3.13 -16.64
CA LEU A 177 5.07 1.70 -16.89
C LEU A 177 6.42 1.39 -17.50
N ARG A 178 6.86 2.18 -18.49
CA ARG A 178 8.20 2.01 -19.08
C ARG A 178 9.29 2.17 -18.03
N THR A 179 9.14 3.10 -17.11
CA THR A 179 10.09 3.31 -16.00
C THR A 179 10.08 2.11 -15.05
N LEU A 180 8.90 1.63 -14.65
CA LEU A 180 8.74 0.48 -13.76
C LEU A 180 9.28 -0.83 -14.37
N LEU A 181 9.08 -1.02 -15.68
CA LEU A 181 9.45 -2.23 -16.41
C LEU A 181 10.89 -2.20 -16.96
N ALA A 182 11.54 -1.04 -17.02
CA ALA A 182 12.88 -0.93 -17.59
C ALA A 182 13.91 -1.86 -16.91
N PRO A 183 13.99 -1.96 -15.56
CA PRO A 183 14.93 -2.86 -14.91
C PRO A 183 14.73 -4.35 -15.27
N PRO A 184 13.54 -4.97 -15.11
CA PRO A 184 13.36 -6.38 -15.45
C PRO A 184 13.49 -6.67 -16.96
N LEU A 185 13.07 -5.75 -17.84
CA LEU A 185 13.20 -5.93 -19.29
C LEU A 185 14.66 -5.89 -19.74
N ARG A 186 15.46 -4.94 -19.22
CA ARG A 186 16.90 -4.90 -19.48
C ARG A 186 17.58 -6.19 -19.02
N ARG A 187 17.19 -6.69 -17.83
CA ARG A 187 17.76 -7.92 -17.31
C ARG A 187 17.39 -9.14 -18.16
N LEU A 188 16.15 -9.23 -18.65
CA LEU A 188 15.75 -10.30 -19.57
C LEU A 188 16.52 -10.26 -20.89
N ASP A 189 16.72 -9.07 -21.46
CA ASP A 189 17.52 -8.89 -22.69
C ASP A 189 18.97 -9.35 -22.47
N GLU A 190 19.60 -8.99 -21.36
CA GLU A 190 20.94 -9.49 -20.98
C GLU A 190 20.98 -11.02 -20.86
N LEU A 191 20.01 -11.62 -20.17
CA LEU A 191 19.92 -13.08 -19.99
C LEU A 191 19.71 -13.81 -21.32
N SER A 192 18.96 -13.19 -22.25
CA SER A 192 18.68 -13.77 -23.57
C SER A 192 19.90 -13.80 -24.51
N ARG A 193 20.87 -12.91 -24.28
CA ARG A 193 22.12 -12.80 -25.06
C ARG A 193 23.23 -13.72 -24.56
N ALA A 194 22.99 -14.48 -23.48
CA ALA A 194 23.92 -15.49 -23.02
C ALA A 194 24.16 -16.53 -24.15
N PRO A 195 25.41 -16.99 -24.35
CA PRO A 195 25.78 -17.77 -25.52
C PRO A 195 24.89 -19.01 -25.70
N ALA A 196 24.20 -19.05 -26.85
CA ALA A 196 23.36 -20.16 -27.26
C ALA A 196 24.23 -21.38 -27.57
N GLY A 197 24.44 -22.25 -26.58
CA GLY A 197 25.23 -23.47 -26.79
C GLY A 197 25.62 -24.29 -25.56
N GLY A 198 25.09 -24.00 -24.37
CA GLY A 198 25.46 -24.73 -23.16
C GLY A 198 24.34 -24.81 -22.13
N PHE A 199 24.58 -25.61 -21.09
CA PHE A 199 23.71 -25.75 -19.93
C PHE A 199 23.39 -24.38 -19.32
N VAL A 200 22.10 -24.05 -19.20
CA VAL A 200 21.65 -22.81 -18.55
C VAL A 200 21.65 -23.03 -17.04
N PRO A 201 22.38 -22.24 -16.24
CA PRO A 201 22.35 -22.36 -14.79
C PRO A 201 20.93 -22.15 -14.24
N ALA A 202 20.54 -22.95 -13.24
CA ALA A 202 19.24 -22.80 -12.58
C ALA A 202 19.00 -21.37 -12.05
N LYS A 203 20.06 -20.70 -11.58
CA LYS A 203 20.03 -19.30 -11.15
C LYS A 203 19.54 -18.35 -12.26
N THR A 204 20.04 -18.54 -13.48
CA THR A 204 19.66 -17.75 -14.67
C THR A 204 18.17 -17.94 -15.00
N LEU A 205 17.68 -19.18 -14.90
CA LEU A 205 16.26 -19.48 -15.11
C LEU A 205 15.37 -18.82 -14.03
N VAL A 206 15.76 -18.90 -12.76
CA VAL A 206 15.04 -18.25 -11.66
C VAL A 206 15.01 -16.74 -11.84
N GLU A 207 16.13 -16.12 -12.24
CA GLU A 207 16.19 -14.68 -12.53
C GLU A 207 15.27 -14.29 -13.69
N ALA A 208 15.23 -15.07 -14.77
CA ALA A 208 14.33 -14.82 -15.90
C ALA A 208 12.85 -14.94 -15.50
N VAL A 209 12.48 -16.02 -14.80
CA VAL A 209 11.11 -16.22 -14.28
C VAL A 209 10.71 -15.06 -13.37
N THR A 210 11.61 -14.62 -12.50
CA THR A 210 11.39 -13.48 -11.61
C THR A 210 11.09 -12.23 -12.44
N CYS A 211 11.90 -11.90 -13.45
CA CYS A 211 11.66 -10.74 -14.31
C CYS A 211 10.33 -10.82 -15.08
N ILE A 212 9.91 -12.02 -15.50
CA ILE A 212 8.60 -12.23 -16.15
C ILE A 212 7.46 -12.00 -15.14
N GLN A 213 7.60 -12.47 -13.90
CA GLN A 213 6.64 -12.22 -12.83
C GLN A 213 6.51 -10.72 -12.56
N TYR A 214 7.63 -9.99 -12.51
CA TYR A 214 7.65 -8.52 -12.40
C TYR A 214 6.83 -7.84 -13.50
N VAL A 215 7.07 -8.22 -14.76
CA VAL A 215 6.36 -7.66 -15.91
C VAL A 215 4.86 -7.94 -15.79
N THR A 216 4.50 -9.20 -15.48
CA THR A 216 3.11 -9.63 -15.32
C THR A 216 2.40 -8.86 -14.20
N ALA A 217 3.07 -8.72 -13.05
CA ALA A 217 2.57 -7.99 -11.89
C ALA A 217 2.24 -6.52 -12.22
N ALA A 218 3.13 -5.84 -12.95
CA ALA A 218 2.97 -4.43 -13.30
C ALA A 218 1.81 -4.18 -14.28
N ILE A 219 1.58 -5.08 -15.23
CA ILE A 219 0.60 -4.86 -16.32
C ILE A 219 -0.80 -5.42 -16.02
N ARG A 220 -0.97 -6.29 -15.01
CA ARG A 220 -2.24 -7.00 -14.74
C ARG A 220 -3.45 -6.10 -14.48
N PHE A 221 -3.23 -4.82 -14.19
CA PHE A 221 -4.28 -3.84 -13.90
C PHE A 221 -4.60 -2.90 -15.07
N LEU A 222 -3.88 -3.02 -16.18
CA LEU A 222 -4.12 -2.21 -17.39
C LEU A 222 -5.31 -2.75 -18.21
N GLU A 223 -5.71 -4.00 -17.99
CA GLU A 223 -6.80 -4.67 -18.72
C GLU A 223 -8.18 -4.61 -18.04
N ALA A 224 -8.35 -3.87 -16.94
CA ALA A 224 -9.67 -3.74 -16.33
C ALA A 224 -10.40 -2.50 -16.89
N PRO A 225 -11.32 -2.63 -17.88
CA PRO A 225 -12.28 -1.57 -18.12
C PRO A 225 -13.04 -1.34 -16.81
N SER A 226 -12.98 -0.11 -16.30
CA SER A 226 -13.91 0.35 -15.28
C SER A 226 -15.31 0.17 -15.85
N SER A 227 -16.00 -0.88 -15.41
CA SER A 227 -17.43 -1.00 -15.66
C SER A 227 -18.06 0.28 -15.08
N PRO A 228 -18.69 1.13 -15.90
CA PRO A 228 -19.36 2.31 -15.37
C PRO A 228 -20.45 1.80 -14.43
N ALA A 229 -20.49 2.34 -13.22
CA ALA A 229 -21.61 2.17 -12.33
C ALA A 229 -22.89 2.45 -13.14
N GLY A 230 -23.71 1.41 -13.34
CA GLY A 230 -25.01 1.55 -13.97
C GLY A 230 -25.83 2.61 -13.22
N PRO A 231 -26.63 3.42 -13.93
CA PRO A 231 -27.31 4.54 -13.33
C PRO A 231 -28.26 4.05 -12.23
N ALA A 232 -28.37 4.87 -11.18
CA ALA A 232 -29.42 4.77 -10.20
C ALA A 232 -30.79 4.85 -10.91
N GLU A 233 -31.51 3.74 -10.99
CA GLU A 233 -32.96 3.81 -11.20
C GLU A 233 -33.61 4.14 -9.86
N GLY A 234 -33.95 5.42 -9.72
CA GLY A 234 -34.84 5.90 -8.69
C GLY A 234 -36.29 5.51 -8.99
N GLY A 235 -37.03 5.24 -7.90
CA GLY A 235 -38.31 5.86 -7.61
C GLY A 235 -39.45 5.81 -8.64
N GLY A 236 -40.46 5.00 -8.31
CA GLY A 236 -41.86 5.15 -8.73
C GLY A 236 -42.58 3.83 -8.41
N GLY A 237 -43.58 3.72 -7.55
CA GLY A 237 -44.67 4.64 -7.29
C GLY A 237 -45.94 4.15 -7.98
N GLY A 238 -46.72 3.29 -7.31
CA GLY A 238 -48.18 3.26 -7.43
C GLY A 238 -48.88 2.16 -8.25
N ALA A 239 -50.09 1.83 -7.77
CA ALA A 239 -51.17 0.99 -8.33
C ALA A 239 -50.92 -0.54 -8.34
N GLY A 240 -51.76 -1.42 -7.79
CA GLY A 240 -53.21 -1.38 -7.55
C GLY A 240 -53.91 -2.35 -8.52
N ALA A 241 -54.28 -3.55 -8.05
CA ALA A 241 -55.29 -4.46 -8.62
C ALA A 241 -55.37 -5.71 -7.71
N SER A 242 -56.46 -5.87 -6.96
CA SER A 242 -57.59 -6.79 -7.24
C SER A 242 -57.49 -8.09 -6.46
#